data_AF-A0A7J4TXR0-F1
#
_entry.id   AF-A0A7J4TXR0-F1
#
_cell.length_a   1.000
_cell.length_b   1.000
_cell.length_c   1.000
_cell.angle_alpha   90.00
_cell.angle_beta   90.00
_cell.angle_gamma   90.00
#
_symmetry.space_group_name_H-M   'P 1'
#
loop_
_entity.id
_entity.type
_entity.pdbx_description
1 polymer ?
#
loop_
_entity_poly.entity_id
_entity_poly.type
_entity_poly.pdbx_seq_one_letter_code
_entity_poly.pdbx_strand_id
1 'polypeptide(L)'
;MSSDLIDSGALLQVGAHSDTLWHKSTIYRFPSIVRSFAIESANISIANAFGGPIYLAVPPEDPLGSAWINFDGAVKAPKYEHGETSSSDWQLIRDYPAPWAEVSSDQFIMSVPSSEIRTLDNPEDLMDFWDQALEMEHDLYGFTPWPRIERAVFDVQISAGWMHSGYPFMAHLASASGAVDLSHMESEGDWGMFHELGHNHQWMPSTLPGTTETGCNFASVYLMEELVGISGHSATTSEQRHQRMTNYFGSGADIDDWSVWVALDTYLIIKEEWGWTPIRDALTVYYDLPNSEVPHTDLEEFNAWVVHLSSASGYNLAPYHEAWGFPLTNETHESLFHLPVWVDDPVRGNYAVFDPIIRNMSAHYVMSTSANLFWDVYDNGTDTQITVYYGDSDHGESESSWPFSEYQGTAQVGSSSTLLEDLSPSTTYHARIKASNSNGQIWFGPITWTTSDP
;
A
#
# COMPACT_ATOMS: atom_id res chain seq x y z
N MET A 1 -27.41 -37.61 0.68
CA MET A 1 -26.04 -37.09 0.49
C MET A 1 -25.01 -38.08 1.04
N SER A 2 -23.71 -37.90 0.76
CA SER A 2 -22.64 -38.75 1.33
C SER A 2 -22.67 -38.73 2.86
N SER A 3 -22.34 -39.85 3.50
CA SER A 3 -22.23 -39.94 4.98
C SER A 3 -21.18 -38.99 5.53
N ASP A 4 -20.17 -38.66 4.74
CA ASP A 4 -19.00 -37.89 5.18
C ASP A 4 -19.31 -36.40 5.42
N LEU A 5 -20.49 -35.93 4.98
CA LEU A 5 -20.99 -34.57 5.26
C LEU A 5 -21.73 -34.48 6.60
N ILE A 6 -22.12 -35.62 7.18
CA ILE A 6 -22.91 -35.63 8.40
C ILE A 6 -21.99 -35.29 9.58
N ASP A 7 -22.38 -34.28 10.35
CA ASP A 7 -21.62 -33.79 11.51
C ASP A 7 -20.19 -33.32 11.17
N SER A 8 -19.91 -33.04 9.89
CA SER A 8 -18.58 -32.61 9.42
C SER A 8 -18.30 -31.12 9.69
N GLY A 9 -19.23 -30.41 10.33
CA GLY A 9 -19.21 -28.95 10.47
C GLY A 9 -19.64 -28.18 9.21
N ALA A 10 -19.85 -28.85 8.07
CA ALA A 10 -20.35 -28.22 6.86
C ALA A 10 -21.83 -27.83 6.98
N LEU A 11 -22.19 -26.73 6.33
CA LEU A 11 -23.55 -26.19 6.32
C LEU A 11 -24.10 -26.15 4.89
N LEU A 12 -25.39 -26.42 4.73
CA LEU A 12 -26.11 -25.99 3.54
C LEU A 12 -26.59 -24.56 3.74
N GLN A 13 -26.19 -23.64 2.86
CA GLN A 13 -26.62 -22.25 2.88
C GLN A 13 -27.53 -21.94 1.70
N VAL A 14 -28.60 -21.19 1.94
CA VAL A 14 -29.48 -20.66 0.89
C VAL A 14 -29.39 -19.14 0.87
N GLY A 15 -28.83 -18.60 -0.22
CA GLY A 15 -28.57 -17.17 -0.44
C GLY A 15 -27.08 -16.82 -0.42
N ALA A 16 -26.68 -15.88 -1.29
CA ALA A 16 -25.28 -15.46 -1.46
C ALA A 16 -24.87 -14.26 -0.59
N HIS A 17 -25.83 -13.48 -0.11
CA HIS A 17 -25.61 -12.18 0.55
C HIS A 17 -25.03 -12.34 1.97
N SER A 18 -24.26 -11.36 2.44
CA SER A 18 -23.78 -11.29 3.84
C SER A 18 -24.53 -10.25 4.68
N ASP A 19 -25.06 -9.20 4.03
CA ASP A 19 -25.58 -8.04 4.72
C ASP A 19 -26.90 -8.24 5.47
N THR A 20 -26.92 -7.68 6.68
CA THR A 20 -28.18 -7.41 7.41
C THR A 20 -28.52 -5.92 7.40
N LEU A 21 -29.81 -5.59 7.29
CA LEU A 21 -30.27 -4.20 7.08
C LEU A 21 -31.16 -3.65 8.20
N TRP A 22 -31.18 -4.30 9.38
CA TRP A 22 -32.08 -3.92 10.48
C TRP A 22 -31.83 -2.51 11.00
N HIS A 23 -30.62 -1.96 10.79
CA HIS A 23 -30.21 -0.61 11.17
C HIS A 23 -30.63 0.47 10.17
N LYS A 24 -31.07 0.10 8.96
CA LYS A 24 -31.45 1.08 7.93
C LYS A 24 -32.81 1.71 8.25
N SER A 25 -32.91 3.02 8.07
CA SER A 25 -34.16 3.77 8.23
C SER A 25 -35.18 3.48 7.12
N THR A 26 -34.70 3.14 5.93
CA THR A 26 -35.51 2.73 4.77
C THR A 26 -35.04 1.36 4.29
N ILE A 27 -35.97 0.46 4.01
CA ILE A 27 -35.71 -0.93 3.66
C ILE A 27 -36.31 -1.23 2.28
N TYR A 28 -35.48 -1.64 1.32
CA TYR A 28 -35.84 -1.96 -0.07
C TYR A 28 -35.92 -3.47 -0.34
N ARG A 29 -35.33 -4.29 0.54
CA ARG A 29 -35.49 -5.75 0.59
C ARG A 29 -35.54 -6.24 2.03
N PHE A 30 -36.02 -7.46 2.28
CA PHE A 30 -36.07 -7.95 3.65
C PHE A 30 -34.67 -7.92 4.32
N PRO A 31 -34.55 -7.51 5.60
CA PRO A 31 -33.25 -7.20 6.17
C PRO A 31 -32.27 -8.35 6.29
N SER A 32 -32.72 -9.61 6.35
CA SER A 32 -31.85 -10.79 6.40
C SER A 32 -32.46 -11.91 5.58
N ILE A 33 -31.79 -12.27 4.49
CA ILE A 33 -32.33 -13.18 3.45
C ILE A 33 -31.52 -14.47 3.30
N VAL A 34 -30.44 -14.63 4.06
CA VAL A 34 -29.61 -15.85 4.02
C VAL A 34 -29.91 -16.73 5.21
N ARG A 35 -29.93 -18.04 4.98
CA ARG A 35 -30.16 -19.04 6.02
C ARG A 35 -29.27 -20.25 5.79
N SER A 36 -28.62 -20.69 6.86
CA SER A 36 -27.74 -21.86 6.86
C SER A 36 -28.31 -22.97 7.75
N PHE A 37 -28.03 -24.21 7.38
CA PHE A 37 -28.58 -25.43 7.97
C PHE A 37 -27.46 -26.43 8.21
N ALA A 38 -27.38 -26.97 9.43
CA ALA A 38 -26.47 -28.05 9.75
C ALA A 38 -26.85 -29.34 9.00
N ILE A 39 -25.84 -30.11 8.60
CA ILE A 39 -26.02 -31.41 7.95
C ILE A 39 -26.00 -32.50 9.03
N GLU A 40 -27.16 -32.73 9.65
CA GLU A 40 -27.31 -33.67 10.78
C GLU A 40 -27.73 -35.08 10.32
N SER A 41 -28.09 -35.26 9.05
CA SER A 41 -28.48 -36.56 8.51
C SER A 41 -28.35 -36.62 6.98
N ALA A 42 -28.38 -37.84 6.43
CA ALA A 42 -28.25 -38.07 4.99
C ALA A 42 -29.39 -37.46 4.15
N ASN A 43 -30.54 -37.17 4.77
CA ASN A 43 -31.73 -36.59 4.15
C ASN A 43 -32.27 -35.47 5.04
N ILE A 44 -32.13 -34.23 4.59
CA ILE A 44 -32.64 -33.05 5.28
C ILE A 44 -33.56 -32.26 4.36
N SER A 45 -34.57 -31.61 4.95
CA SER A 45 -35.42 -30.65 4.25
C SER A 45 -35.07 -29.24 4.70
N ILE A 46 -34.62 -28.41 3.77
CA ILE A 46 -34.25 -27.01 4.02
C ILE A 46 -35.23 -26.09 3.30
N ALA A 47 -35.45 -24.89 3.86
CA ALA A 47 -36.35 -23.90 3.26
C ALA A 47 -35.96 -22.47 3.66
N ASN A 48 -35.87 -21.60 2.66
CA ASN A 48 -35.70 -20.16 2.82
C ASN A 48 -36.91 -19.45 2.18
N ALA A 49 -37.54 -18.53 2.91
CA ALA A 49 -38.73 -17.81 2.45
C ALA A 49 -38.47 -16.95 1.20
N PHE A 50 -37.22 -16.56 0.96
CA PHE A 50 -36.81 -15.72 -0.17
C PHE A 50 -36.20 -16.53 -1.32
N GLY A 51 -35.89 -17.81 -1.09
CA GLY A 51 -35.04 -18.59 -2.00
C GLY A 51 -33.60 -18.07 -2.05
N GLY A 52 -32.86 -18.51 -3.06
CA GLY A 52 -31.46 -18.12 -3.28
C GLY A 52 -30.63 -19.28 -3.83
N PRO A 53 -29.42 -19.02 -4.36
CA PRO A 53 -28.47 -20.07 -4.68
C PRO A 53 -28.17 -20.93 -3.45
N ILE A 54 -27.92 -22.22 -3.67
CA ILE A 54 -27.66 -23.20 -2.60
C ILE A 54 -26.15 -23.49 -2.59
N TYR A 55 -25.51 -23.25 -1.46
CA TYR A 55 -24.08 -23.46 -1.25
C TYR A 55 -23.85 -24.58 -0.23
N LEU A 56 -22.78 -25.34 -0.43
CA LEU A 56 -22.16 -26.14 0.63
C LEU A 56 -21.04 -25.28 1.24
N ALA A 57 -21.28 -24.72 2.43
CA ALA A 57 -20.29 -23.94 3.16
C ALA A 57 -19.45 -24.88 4.03
N VAL A 58 -18.15 -24.95 3.73
CA VAL A 58 -17.20 -25.86 4.36
C VAL A 58 -16.27 -25.08 5.30
N PRO A 59 -16.01 -25.57 6.53
CA PRO A 59 -15.03 -24.95 7.41
C PRO A 59 -13.63 -24.96 6.77
N PRO A 60 -12.88 -23.84 6.81
CA PRO A 60 -11.57 -23.76 6.18
C PRO A 60 -10.51 -24.67 6.82
N GLU A 61 -10.65 -24.96 8.12
CA GLU A 61 -9.72 -25.80 8.90
C GLU A 61 -9.81 -27.30 8.54
N ASP A 62 -10.96 -27.73 8.01
CA ASP A 62 -11.28 -29.13 7.69
C ASP A 62 -11.86 -29.24 6.28
N PRO A 63 -11.04 -29.04 5.23
CA PRO A 63 -11.49 -29.11 3.85
C PRO A 63 -12.03 -30.51 3.55
N LEU A 64 -13.28 -30.53 3.06
CA LEU A 64 -13.92 -31.75 2.61
C LEU A 64 -13.34 -32.18 1.25
N GLY A 65 -13.18 -33.48 1.07
CA GLY A 65 -12.97 -34.06 -0.25
C GLY A 65 -14.23 -33.98 -1.11
N SER A 66 -14.29 -34.77 -2.17
CA SER A 66 -15.48 -34.83 -3.02
C SER A 66 -16.70 -35.39 -2.27
N ALA A 67 -17.83 -34.70 -2.36
CA ALA A 67 -19.08 -35.13 -1.76
C ALA A 67 -20.24 -35.11 -2.77
N TRP A 68 -21.16 -36.07 -2.64
CA TRP A 68 -22.36 -36.15 -3.47
C TRP A 68 -23.60 -35.64 -2.72
N ILE A 69 -24.27 -34.65 -3.30
CA ILE A 69 -25.53 -34.11 -2.81
C ILE A 69 -26.55 -34.15 -3.95
N ASN A 70 -27.77 -34.60 -3.65
CA ASN A 70 -28.87 -34.58 -4.59
C ASN A 70 -29.95 -33.63 -4.05
N PHE A 71 -30.36 -32.66 -4.85
CA PHE A 71 -31.40 -31.70 -4.50
C PHE A 71 -32.71 -32.06 -5.19
N ASP A 72 -33.79 -32.19 -4.41
CA ASP A 72 -35.16 -32.30 -4.91
C ASP A 72 -35.91 -31.00 -4.66
N GLY A 73 -36.69 -30.54 -5.64
CA GLY A 73 -37.43 -29.26 -5.59
C GLY A 73 -36.60 -28.00 -5.87
N ALA A 74 -35.31 -28.11 -6.21
CA ALA A 74 -34.49 -26.97 -6.61
C ALA A 74 -34.76 -26.51 -8.05
N VAL A 75 -34.58 -25.22 -8.30
CA VAL A 75 -34.67 -24.61 -9.64
C VAL A 75 -33.26 -24.44 -10.20
N LYS A 76 -33.05 -24.81 -11.45
CA LYS A 76 -31.75 -24.62 -12.12
C LYS A 76 -31.44 -23.13 -12.27
N ALA A 77 -30.24 -22.75 -11.86
CA ALA A 77 -29.70 -21.40 -12.02
C ALA A 77 -28.63 -21.36 -13.12
N PRO A 78 -28.47 -20.24 -13.85
CA PRO A 78 -27.32 -20.06 -14.70
C PRO A 78 -26.03 -20.09 -13.87
N LYS A 79 -25.14 -21.03 -14.17
CA LYS A 79 -23.82 -21.12 -13.55
C LYS A 79 -22.78 -21.30 -14.65
N TYR A 80 -21.83 -20.39 -14.73
CA TYR A 80 -20.63 -20.55 -15.54
C TYR A 80 -19.45 -20.83 -14.61
N GLU A 81 -18.69 -21.86 -14.91
CA GLU A 81 -17.47 -22.26 -14.20
C GLU A 81 -16.37 -22.34 -15.25
N HIS A 82 -15.41 -21.41 -15.15
CA HIS A 82 -14.32 -21.25 -16.11
C HIS A 82 -13.49 -22.54 -16.18
N GLY A 83 -13.09 -22.94 -17.39
CA GLY A 83 -12.44 -24.24 -17.65
C GLY A 83 -13.35 -25.48 -17.64
N GLU A 84 -14.53 -25.43 -17.00
CA GLU A 84 -15.45 -26.58 -16.88
C GLU A 84 -16.69 -26.45 -17.76
N THR A 85 -17.29 -25.26 -17.85
CA THR A 85 -18.51 -25.04 -18.61
C THR A 85 -18.19 -24.77 -20.08
N SER A 86 -18.53 -25.71 -20.96
CA SER A 86 -18.32 -25.52 -22.41
C SER A 86 -19.15 -24.37 -22.97
N SER A 87 -18.65 -23.67 -23.99
CA SER A 87 -19.40 -22.58 -24.64
C SER A 87 -20.75 -23.06 -25.21
N SER A 88 -20.84 -24.33 -25.66
CA SER A 88 -22.10 -24.93 -26.11
C SER A 88 -23.10 -25.16 -24.99
N ASP A 89 -22.64 -25.59 -23.82
CA ASP A 89 -23.52 -25.77 -22.66
C ASP A 89 -23.96 -24.41 -22.12
N TRP A 90 -23.06 -23.42 -22.12
CA TRP A 90 -23.36 -22.06 -21.67
C TRP A 90 -24.53 -21.44 -22.44
N GLN A 91 -24.62 -21.65 -23.75
CA GLN A 91 -25.75 -21.16 -24.56
C GLN A 91 -27.12 -21.69 -24.10
N LEU A 92 -27.18 -22.86 -23.44
CA LEU A 92 -28.39 -23.34 -22.76
C LEU A 92 -28.47 -22.91 -21.29
N ILE A 93 -27.36 -22.99 -20.55
CA ILE A 93 -27.31 -22.75 -19.10
C ILE A 93 -27.64 -21.29 -18.79
N ARG A 94 -27.17 -20.35 -19.62
CA ARG A 94 -27.44 -18.92 -19.45
C ARG A 94 -28.91 -18.58 -19.48
N ASP A 95 -29.78 -19.45 -19.99
CA ASP A 95 -31.25 -19.31 -20.06
C ASP A 95 -32.03 -20.08 -18.97
N TYR A 96 -31.33 -20.67 -17.98
CA TYR A 96 -31.97 -21.36 -16.86
C TYR A 96 -32.81 -20.42 -15.97
N PRO A 97 -33.95 -20.87 -15.42
CA PRO A 97 -35.02 -19.99 -14.96
C PRO A 97 -34.78 -19.29 -13.61
N ALA A 98 -33.76 -19.66 -12.83
CA ALA A 98 -33.53 -18.98 -11.56
C ALA A 98 -33.23 -17.48 -11.76
N PRO A 99 -33.62 -16.61 -10.81
CA PRO A 99 -33.44 -15.16 -10.92
C PRO A 99 -32.00 -14.69 -10.65
N TRP A 100 -31.15 -15.55 -10.09
CA TRP A 100 -29.73 -15.29 -9.82
C TRP A 100 -28.86 -16.25 -10.59
N ALA A 101 -27.70 -15.75 -11.01
CA ALA A 101 -26.66 -16.47 -11.70
C ALA A 101 -25.32 -16.37 -10.95
N GLU A 102 -24.41 -17.29 -11.23
CA GLU A 102 -23.03 -17.23 -10.77
C GLU A 102 -22.08 -17.45 -11.96
N VAL A 103 -21.13 -16.54 -12.15
CA VAL A 103 -19.99 -16.74 -13.06
C VAL A 103 -18.74 -16.83 -12.18
N SER A 104 -17.90 -17.82 -12.43
CA SER A 104 -16.84 -18.21 -11.50
C SER A 104 -15.61 -18.77 -12.20
N SER A 105 -14.47 -18.60 -11.56
CA SER A 105 -13.15 -19.16 -11.89
C SER A 105 -12.44 -19.59 -10.60
N ASP A 106 -11.16 -19.96 -10.72
CA ASP A 106 -10.31 -20.28 -9.58
C ASP A 106 -9.85 -19.04 -8.78
N GLN A 107 -10.02 -17.82 -9.33
CA GLN A 107 -9.65 -16.57 -8.64
C GLN A 107 -10.87 -15.76 -8.18
N PHE A 108 -12.00 -15.79 -8.91
CA PHE A 108 -13.12 -14.89 -8.65
C PHE A 108 -14.50 -15.53 -8.87
N ILE A 109 -15.45 -15.17 -8.01
CA ILE A 109 -16.86 -15.59 -8.10
C ILE A 109 -17.78 -14.37 -8.05
N MET A 110 -18.59 -14.16 -9.09
CA MET A 110 -19.60 -13.11 -9.11
C MET A 110 -21.02 -13.69 -9.06
N SER A 111 -21.80 -13.26 -8.06
CA SER A 111 -23.25 -13.51 -8.01
C SER A 111 -24.03 -12.28 -8.45
N VAL A 112 -24.70 -12.39 -9.61
CA VAL A 112 -25.45 -11.31 -10.26
C VAL A 112 -26.89 -11.75 -10.56
N PRO A 113 -27.84 -10.82 -10.79
CA PRO A 113 -29.12 -11.18 -11.36
C PRO A 113 -28.93 -11.90 -12.70
N SER A 114 -29.73 -12.94 -12.95
CA SER A 114 -29.64 -13.69 -14.20
C SER A 114 -29.91 -12.83 -15.44
N SER A 115 -30.57 -11.67 -15.30
CA SER A 115 -30.77 -10.72 -16.40
C SER A 115 -29.47 -10.21 -16.99
N GLU A 116 -28.43 -10.03 -16.17
CA GLU A 116 -27.16 -9.43 -16.59
C GLU A 116 -26.33 -10.39 -17.45
N ILE A 117 -26.53 -11.72 -17.29
CA ILE A 117 -25.75 -12.73 -18.00
C ILE A 117 -26.48 -13.37 -19.19
N ARG A 118 -27.77 -13.07 -19.42
CA ARG A 118 -28.54 -13.72 -20.51
C ARG A 118 -27.91 -13.46 -21.88
N THR A 119 -27.26 -12.30 -22.02
CA THR A 119 -26.60 -11.86 -23.25
C THR A 119 -25.08 -11.96 -23.18
N LEU A 120 -24.52 -12.56 -22.13
CA LEU A 120 -23.08 -12.82 -22.03
C LEU A 120 -22.74 -13.98 -22.97
N ASP A 121 -22.21 -13.67 -24.15
CA ASP A 121 -21.87 -14.68 -25.17
C ASP A 121 -20.53 -15.36 -24.89
N ASN A 122 -19.54 -14.61 -24.39
CA ASN A 122 -18.16 -15.05 -24.16
C ASN A 122 -17.77 -14.92 -22.66
N PRO A 123 -18.29 -15.78 -21.78
CA PRO A 123 -17.92 -15.74 -20.36
C PRO A 123 -16.48 -16.18 -20.08
N GLU A 124 -15.84 -16.88 -21.03
CA GLU A 124 -14.43 -17.31 -20.95
C GLU A 124 -13.50 -16.09 -20.90
N ASP A 125 -13.54 -15.26 -21.95
CA ASP A 125 -12.76 -14.02 -22.04
C ASP A 125 -13.02 -13.07 -20.85
N LEU A 126 -14.27 -13.01 -20.35
CA LEU A 126 -14.61 -12.21 -19.16
C LEU A 126 -13.90 -12.73 -17.91
N MET A 127 -13.91 -14.04 -17.70
CA MET A 127 -13.27 -14.62 -16.53
C MET A 127 -11.74 -14.61 -16.66
N ASP A 128 -11.18 -14.72 -17.87
CA ASP A 128 -9.74 -14.51 -18.10
C ASP A 128 -9.29 -13.11 -17.66
N PHE A 129 -10.08 -12.08 -17.99
CA PHE A 129 -9.81 -10.70 -17.54
C PHE A 129 -9.83 -10.59 -16.01
N TRP A 130 -10.85 -11.16 -15.35
CA TRP A 130 -10.96 -11.11 -13.89
C TRP A 130 -9.87 -11.94 -13.20
N ASP A 131 -9.51 -13.10 -13.73
CA ASP A 131 -8.41 -13.91 -13.22
C ASP A 131 -7.10 -13.13 -13.29
N GLN A 132 -6.83 -12.48 -14.42
CA GLN A 132 -5.67 -11.62 -14.57
C GLN A 132 -5.68 -10.47 -13.56
N ALA A 133 -6.81 -9.79 -13.36
CA ALA A 133 -6.94 -8.70 -12.40
C ALA A 133 -6.64 -9.15 -10.96
N LEU A 134 -7.22 -10.27 -10.53
CA LEU A 134 -7.02 -10.79 -9.18
C LEU A 134 -5.59 -11.31 -8.99
N GLU A 135 -5.01 -12.00 -9.97
CA GLU A 135 -3.61 -12.43 -9.91
C GLU A 135 -2.64 -11.24 -9.80
N MET A 136 -2.92 -10.15 -10.51
CA MET A 136 -2.17 -8.90 -10.39
C MET A 136 -2.29 -8.28 -8.99
N GLU A 137 -3.48 -8.27 -8.39
CA GLU A 137 -3.65 -7.83 -6.99
C GLU A 137 -2.92 -8.75 -6.00
N HIS A 138 -3.06 -10.08 -6.14
CA HIS A 138 -2.35 -11.06 -5.30
C HIS A 138 -0.83 -10.85 -5.32
N ASP A 139 -0.24 -10.62 -6.51
CA ASP A 139 1.19 -10.33 -6.64
C ASP A 139 1.55 -9.00 -5.97
N LEU A 140 0.79 -7.94 -6.22
CA LEU A 140 1.07 -6.59 -5.71
C LEU A 140 1.12 -6.54 -4.19
N TYR A 141 0.20 -7.23 -3.51
CA TYR A 141 0.18 -7.28 -2.04
C TYR A 141 1.12 -8.35 -1.46
N GLY A 142 1.82 -9.11 -2.30
CA GLY A 142 2.97 -9.90 -1.87
C GLY A 142 2.68 -11.27 -1.26
N PHE A 143 1.43 -11.74 -1.28
CA PHE A 143 1.05 -13.03 -0.69
C PHE A 143 0.60 -14.03 -1.75
N THR A 144 1.46 -15.00 -2.07
CA THR A 144 1.13 -16.06 -3.03
C THR A 144 1.54 -17.45 -2.50
N PRO A 145 0.73 -18.51 -2.74
CA PRO A 145 -0.59 -18.47 -3.38
C PRO A 145 -1.66 -17.82 -2.48
N TRP A 146 -2.58 -17.07 -3.09
CA TRP A 146 -3.68 -16.45 -2.35
C TRP A 146 -4.60 -17.55 -1.77
N PRO A 147 -5.01 -17.47 -0.50
CA PRO A 147 -5.56 -18.62 0.21
C PRO A 147 -7.04 -18.85 -0.08
N ARG A 148 -7.72 -17.93 -0.77
CA ARG A 148 -9.18 -17.99 -1.01
C ARG A 148 -9.54 -17.38 -2.36
N ILE A 149 -10.57 -17.94 -3.00
CA ILE A 149 -11.19 -17.35 -4.20
C ILE A 149 -11.98 -16.12 -3.78
N GLU A 150 -11.75 -14.95 -4.37
CA GLU A 150 -12.49 -13.73 -4.04
C GLU A 150 -13.95 -13.82 -4.54
N ARG A 151 -14.88 -13.12 -3.86
CA ARG A 151 -16.32 -13.23 -4.16
C ARG A 151 -17.02 -11.88 -4.12
N ALA A 152 -17.84 -11.62 -5.15
CA ALA A 152 -18.73 -10.46 -5.26
C ALA A 152 -20.21 -10.87 -5.19
N VAL A 153 -21.03 -10.07 -4.51
CA VAL A 153 -22.49 -10.19 -4.57
C VAL A 153 -23.12 -8.81 -4.77
N PHE A 154 -23.95 -8.69 -5.81
CA PHE A 154 -24.61 -7.44 -6.17
C PHE A 154 -26.02 -7.37 -5.63
N ASP A 155 -26.39 -6.34 -4.88
CA ASP A 155 -27.65 -6.27 -4.14
C ASP A 155 -28.37 -4.92 -4.31
N VAL A 156 -29.70 -4.93 -4.25
CA VAL A 156 -30.54 -3.73 -4.38
C VAL A 156 -30.34 -2.79 -3.19
N GLN A 157 -29.89 -3.33 -2.06
CA GLN A 157 -29.57 -2.54 -0.87
C GLN A 157 -28.51 -3.23 -0.02
N ILE A 158 -27.36 -2.57 0.10
CA ILE A 158 -26.24 -3.01 0.95
C ILE A 158 -26.17 -2.24 2.28
N SER A 159 -25.36 -2.75 3.20
CA SER A 159 -25.26 -2.29 4.58
C SER A 159 -24.55 -0.94 4.70
N ALA A 160 -23.63 -0.62 3.79
CA ALA A 160 -22.88 0.64 3.73
C ALA A 160 -22.54 1.03 2.28
N GLY A 161 -22.43 2.32 2.01
CA GLY A 161 -21.88 2.83 0.74
C GLY A 161 -22.63 2.43 -0.54
N TRP A 162 -21.89 2.46 -1.65
CA TRP A 162 -22.29 1.93 -2.96
C TRP A 162 -21.67 0.55 -3.24
N MET A 163 -20.50 0.32 -2.67
CA MET A 163 -19.87 -0.98 -2.50
C MET A 163 -19.21 -1.02 -1.10
N HIS A 164 -18.89 -2.21 -0.62
CA HIS A 164 -18.00 -2.40 0.53
C HIS A 164 -17.31 -3.78 0.49
N SER A 165 -16.10 -3.82 1.02
CA SER A 165 -15.29 -5.02 1.18
C SER A 165 -15.88 -6.05 2.14
N GLY A 166 -15.31 -7.26 2.11
CA GLY A 166 -15.78 -8.41 2.87
C GLY A 166 -15.72 -9.70 2.07
N TYR A 167 -16.25 -10.78 2.66
CA TYR A 167 -16.36 -12.07 1.98
C TYR A 167 -17.79 -12.61 2.05
N PRO A 168 -18.63 -12.38 1.02
CA PRO A 168 -18.33 -11.65 -0.22
C PRO A 168 -18.17 -10.14 -0.03
N PHE A 169 -17.47 -9.47 -0.96
CA PHE A 169 -17.63 -8.03 -1.13
C PHE A 169 -19.02 -7.77 -1.71
N MET A 170 -19.65 -6.69 -1.25
CA MET A 170 -21.02 -6.36 -1.61
C MET A 170 -21.01 -5.11 -2.48
N ALA A 171 -21.75 -5.12 -3.58
CA ALA A 171 -21.92 -3.98 -4.47
C ALA A 171 -23.38 -3.70 -4.75
N HIS A 172 -23.72 -2.46 -5.07
CA HIS A 172 -25.07 -2.12 -5.48
C HIS A 172 -25.39 -2.72 -6.87
N LEU A 173 -26.63 -3.19 -7.08
CA LEU A 173 -27.08 -3.82 -8.34
C LEU A 173 -26.80 -3.00 -9.61
N ALA A 174 -26.77 -1.68 -9.50
CA ALA A 174 -26.51 -0.82 -10.64
C ALA A 174 -25.08 -0.96 -11.22
N SER A 175 -24.15 -1.60 -10.50
CA SER A 175 -22.81 -1.93 -11.00
C SER A 175 -22.73 -3.32 -11.63
N ALA A 176 -23.76 -4.17 -11.48
CA ALA A 176 -23.71 -5.56 -11.93
C ALA A 176 -23.52 -5.69 -13.44
N SER A 177 -24.17 -4.83 -14.23
CA SER A 177 -24.06 -4.87 -15.69
C SER A 177 -22.66 -4.50 -16.20
N GLY A 178 -21.98 -3.56 -15.53
CA GLY A 178 -20.61 -3.16 -15.88
C GLY A 178 -19.60 -4.25 -15.54
N ALA A 179 -19.75 -4.89 -14.38
CA ALA A 179 -18.87 -5.97 -13.93
C ALA A 179 -18.84 -7.20 -14.84
N VAL A 180 -19.92 -7.44 -15.60
CA VAL A 180 -20.03 -8.55 -16.57
C VAL A 180 -19.91 -8.10 -18.02
N ASP A 181 -19.61 -6.82 -18.27
CA ASP A 181 -19.35 -6.27 -19.60
C ASP A 181 -17.85 -6.17 -19.82
N LEU A 182 -17.27 -7.18 -20.49
CA LEU A 182 -15.84 -7.22 -20.78
C LEU A 182 -15.37 -5.97 -21.54
N SER A 183 -16.14 -5.49 -22.52
CA SER A 183 -15.74 -4.33 -23.31
C SER A 183 -15.67 -3.06 -22.44
N HIS A 184 -16.58 -2.91 -21.48
CA HIS A 184 -16.50 -1.85 -20.49
C HIS A 184 -15.26 -2.02 -19.59
N MET A 185 -15.04 -3.21 -19.03
CA MET A 185 -13.91 -3.48 -18.13
C MET A 185 -12.55 -3.27 -18.80
N GLU A 186 -12.38 -3.68 -20.06
CA GLU A 186 -11.12 -3.50 -20.81
C GLU A 186 -10.85 -2.05 -21.21
N SER A 187 -11.90 -1.25 -21.47
CA SER A 187 -11.73 0.11 -22.03
C SER A 187 -11.84 1.23 -21.00
N GLU A 188 -12.62 1.00 -19.93
CA GLU A 188 -12.89 1.99 -18.89
C GLU A 188 -12.46 1.50 -17.51
N GLY A 189 -12.41 0.18 -17.28
CA GLY A 189 -12.18 -0.40 -15.95
C GLY A 189 -13.29 -0.05 -14.94
N ASP A 190 -13.12 -0.49 -13.69
CA ASP A 190 -13.97 -0.06 -12.58
C ASP A 190 -13.11 0.19 -11.34
N TRP A 191 -12.75 1.46 -11.13
CA TRP A 191 -11.98 1.88 -9.94
C TRP A 191 -12.63 1.41 -8.64
N GLY A 192 -13.95 1.45 -8.55
CA GLY A 192 -14.70 1.07 -7.36
C GLY A 192 -14.55 -0.41 -7.06
N MET A 193 -14.71 -1.27 -8.06
CA MET A 193 -14.51 -2.71 -7.87
C MET A 193 -13.07 -3.04 -7.46
N PHE A 194 -12.08 -2.47 -8.14
CA PHE A 194 -10.66 -2.68 -7.80
C PHE A 194 -10.32 -2.16 -6.40
N HIS A 195 -10.98 -1.07 -5.96
CA HIS A 195 -10.81 -0.51 -4.62
C HIS A 195 -11.32 -1.46 -3.54
N GLU A 196 -12.52 -2.04 -3.71
CA GLU A 196 -13.08 -2.98 -2.73
C GLU A 196 -12.34 -4.31 -2.68
N LEU A 197 -11.85 -4.79 -3.83
CA LEU A 197 -10.96 -5.95 -3.88
C LEU A 197 -9.63 -5.60 -3.20
N GLY A 198 -9.07 -4.42 -3.42
CA GLY A 198 -7.89 -3.93 -2.72
C GLY A 198 -8.04 -3.95 -1.20
N HIS A 199 -9.22 -3.59 -0.66
CA HIS A 199 -9.49 -3.75 0.78
C HIS A 199 -9.40 -5.20 1.27
N ASN A 200 -9.86 -6.17 0.47
CA ASN A 200 -9.74 -7.58 0.81
C ASN A 200 -8.27 -8.07 0.80
N HIS A 201 -7.38 -7.34 0.12
CA HIS A 201 -5.94 -7.63 0.06
C HIS A 201 -5.10 -6.90 1.12
N GLN A 202 -5.68 -5.93 1.84
CA GLN A 202 -4.96 -5.23 2.89
C GLN A 202 -4.63 -6.17 4.05
N TRP A 203 -3.34 -6.38 4.27
CA TRP A 203 -2.85 -7.06 5.46
C TRP A 203 -2.75 -6.05 6.60
N MET A 204 -3.54 -6.26 7.67
CA MET A 204 -3.64 -5.30 8.77
C MET A 204 -2.29 -4.95 9.41
N PRO A 205 -1.35 -5.90 9.64
CA PRO A 205 -0.01 -5.59 10.11
C PRO A 205 0.78 -4.58 9.27
N SER A 206 0.51 -4.46 7.97
CA SER A 206 1.18 -3.52 7.06
C SER A 206 0.35 -2.26 6.78
N THR A 207 -0.81 -2.10 7.43
CA THR A 207 -1.69 -0.94 7.22
C THR A 207 -1.36 0.14 8.24
N LEU A 208 -0.86 1.28 7.76
CA LEU A 208 -0.48 2.40 8.61
C LEU A 208 -1.71 3.15 9.19
N PRO A 209 -1.52 3.95 10.25
CA PRO A 209 -2.57 4.79 10.79
C PRO A 209 -3.18 5.70 9.72
N GLY A 210 -4.51 5.72 9.61
CA GLY A 210 -5.23 6.56 8.64
C GLY A 210 -5.20 6.06 7.18
N THR A 211 -4.59 4.91 6.88
CA THR A 211 -4.40 4.42 5.49
C THR A 211 -5.31 3.29 5.06
N THR A 212 -6.37 2.96 5.81
CA THR A 212 -7.35 1.94 5.37
C THR A 212 -7.91 2.26 3.98
N GLU A 213 -8.24 3.53 3.73
CA GLU A 213 -8.72 4.04 2.43
C GLU A 213 -7.59 4.46 1.47
N THR A 214 -6.34 4.16 1.80
CA THR A 214 -5.17 4.47 0.98
C THR A 214 -4.57 3.20 0.40
N GLY A 215 -4.25 2.22 1.25
CA GLY A 215 -3.60 0.98 0.82
C GLY A 215 -4.42 0.24 -0.21
N CYS A 216 -5.75 0.17 -0.03
CA CYS A 216 -6.66 -0.45 -0.99
C CYS A 216 -6.56 0.16 -2.40
N ASN A 217 -6.28 1.46 -2.52
CA ASN A 217 -6.13 2.13 -3.81
C ASN A 217 -4.84 1.74 -4.55
N PHE A 218 -3.93 0.96 -3.97
CA PHE A 218 -2.82 0.37 -4.71
C PHE A 218 -3.34 -0.54 -5.82
N ALA A 219 -4.34 -1.38 -5.52
CA ALA A 219 -5.02 -2.22 -6.50
C ALA A 219 -5.66 -1.37 -7.61
N SER A 220 -6.44 -0.35 -7.22
CA SER A 220 -7.11 0.53 -8.17
C SER A 220 -6.14 1.23 -9.12
N VAL A 221 -5.04 1.80 -8.60
CA VAL A 221 -4.05 2.44 -9.48
C VAL A 221 -3.36 1.41 -10.36
N TYR A 222 -2.91 0.30 -9.79
CA TYR A 222 -2.16 -0.72 -10.52
C TYR A 222 -2.96 -1.33 -11.66
N LEU A 223 -4.20 -1.75 -11.41
CA LEU A 223 -5.05 -2.34 -12.44
C LEU A 223 -5.48 -1.33 -13.49
N MET A 224 -5.83 -0.10 -13.10
CA MET A 224 -6.21 0.91 -14.10
C MET A 224 -5.05 1.23 -15.03
N GLU A 225 -3.82 1.34 -14.52
CA GLU A 225 -2.66 1.67 -15.33
C GLU A 225 -2.13 0.49 -16.15
N GLU A 226 -1.98 -0.68 -15.54
CA GLU A 226 -1.24 -1.81 -16.13
C GLU A 226 -2.16 -2.84 -16.81
N LEU A 227 -3.41 -2.99 -16.34
CA LEU A 227 -4.38 -3.89 -16.96
C LEU A 227 -5.26 -3.14 -17.98
N VAL A 228 -5.82 -1.99 -17.60
CA VAL A 228 -6.74 -1.21 -18.45
C VAL A 228 -6.01 -0.23 -19.36
N GLY A 229 -4.86 0.31 -18.94
CA GLY A 229 -4.05 1.26 -19.72
C GLY A 229 -4.46 2.72 -19.59
N ILE A 230 -5.11 3.12 -18.49
CA ILE A 230 -5.56 4.49 -18.23
C ILE A 230 -5.26 4.93 -16.77
N SER A 231 -5.23 6.24 -16.51
CA SER A 231 -4.94 6.78 -15.16
C SER A 231 -6.06 6.57 -14.13
N GLY A 232 -7.26 6.24 -14.59
CA GLY A 232 -8.44 5.97 -13.76
C GLY A 232 -9.06 7.20 -13.10
N HIS A 233 -8.80 7.40 -11.80
CA HIS A 233 -9.55 8.38 -10.98
C HIS A 233 -9.01 9.81 -11.11
N SER A 234 -9.90 10.79 -11.18
CA SER A 234 -9.52 12.21 -11.38
C SER A 234 -8.61 12.78 -10.27
N ALA A 235 -8.66 12.21 -9.07
CA ALA A 235 -7.80 12.59 -7.96
C ALA A 235 -6.32 12.25 -8.20
N THR A 236 -5.98 11.28 -9.05
CA THR A 236 -4.57 10.88 -9.30
C THR A 236 -3.88 11.77 -10.33
N THR A 237 -4.60 12.72 -10.92
CA THR A 237 -4.00 13.67 -11.89
C THR A 237 -2.91 14.53 -11.26
N SER A 238 -1.91 14.90 -12.05
CA SER A 238 -0.78 15.72 -11.60
C SER A 238 -1.20 17.08 -11.04
N GLU A 239 -2.25 17.70 -11.60
CA GLU A 239 -2.82 18.95 -11.08
C GLU A 239 -3.42 18.77 -9.68
N GLN A 240 -4.22 17.73 -9.49
CA GLN A 240 -4.85 17.44 -8.19
C GLN A 240 -3.81 17.07 -7.13
N ARG A 241 -2.79 16.27 -7.49
CA ARG A 241 -1.65 15.97 -6.62
C ARG A 241 -0.90 17.24 -6.24
N HIS A 242 -0.52 18.07 -7.22
CA HIS A 242 0.21 19.30 -6.95
C HIS A 242 -0.55 20.22 -5.99
N GLN A 243 -1.87 20.36 -6.18
CA GLN A 243 -2.71 21.14 -5.28
C GLN A 243 -2.75 20.55 -3.87
N ARG A 244 -2.96 19.24 -3.72
CA ARG A 244 -2.98 18.56 -2.41
C ARG A 244 -1.65 18.71 -1.68
N MET A 245 -0.53 18.41 -2.36
CA MET A 245 0.79 18.53 -1.78
C MET A 245 1.08 19.98 -1.36
N THR A 246 0.82 20.95 -2.23
CA THR A 246 1.00 22.39 -1.89
C THR A 246 0.24 22.78 -0.63
N ASN A 247 -1.01 22.31 -0.49
CA ASN A 247 -1.81 22.59 0.69
C ASN A 247 -1.26 21.88 1.94
N TYR A 248 -0.94 20.59 1.84
CA TYR A 248 -0.46 19.77 2.96
C TYR A 248 0.87 20.28 3.52
N PHE A 249 1.88 20.49 2.65
CA PHE A 249 3.16 21.05 3.08
C PHE A 249 3.02 22.52 3.52
N GLY A 250 2.14 23.27 2.87
CA GLY A 250 1.82 24.66 3.25
C GLY A 250 1.13 24.80 4.62
N SER A 251 0.46 23.75 5.11
CA SER A 251 -0.13 23.70 6.45
C SER A 251 0.80 23.08 7.51
N GLY A 252 2.03 22.71 7.13
CA GLY A 252 3.06 22.21 8.05
C GLY A 252 3.25 20.69 8.05
N ALA A 253 2.64 19.97 7.10
CA ALA A 253 2.76 18.51 6.96
C ALA A 253 2.43 17.73 8.25
N ASP A 254 1.30 18.06 8.86
CA ASP A 254 0.81 17.39 10.08
C ASP A 254 0.37 15.96 9.74
N ILE A 255 0.94 14.97 10.42
CA ILE A 255 0.64 13.55 10.20
C ILE A 255 -0.83 13.22 10.47
N ASP A 256 -1.53 14.00 11.32
CA ASP A 256 -2.96 13.83 11.56
C ASP A 256 -3.82 14.16 10.32
N ASP A 257 -3.30 14.97 9.39
CA ASP A 257 -3.92 15.29 8.10
C ASP A 257 -3.47 14.33 6.96
N TRP A 258 -2.54 13.41 7.23
CA TRP A 258 -2.01 12.44 6.28
C TRP A 258 -2.95 11.25 6.12
N SER A 259 -3.85 11.30 5.14
CA SER A 259 -4.81 10.22 4.89
C SER A 259 -5.26 10.14 3.42
N VAL A 260 -5.88 9.01 3.06
CA VAL A 260 -6.51 8.74 1.76
C VAL A 260 -5.62 9.14 0.57
N TRP A 261 -5.88 10.29 -0.05
CA TRP A 261 -5.19 10.79 -1.23
C TRP A 261 -3.84 11.43 -0.94
N VAL A 262 -3.70 12.11 0.20
CA VAL A 262 -2.42 12.70 0.62
C VAL A 262 -1.43 11.58 0.89
N ALA A 263 -1.88 10.57 1.65
CA ALA A 263 -1.10 9.36 1.89
C ALA A 263 -0.80 8.61 0.59
N LEU A 264 -1.78 8.43 -0.29
CA LEU A 264 -1.58 7.77 -1.59
C LEU A 264 -0.49 8.48 -2.43
N ASP A 265 -0.48 9.81 -2.48
CA ASP A 265 0.54 10.56 -3.22
C ASP A 265 1.96 10.25 -2.70
N THR A 266 2.14 10.02 -1.39
CA THR A 266 3.42 9.61 -0.82
C THR A 266 3.92 8.29 -1.42
N TYR A 267 3.04 7.29 -1.55
CA TYR A 267 3.36 5.99 -2.17
C TYR A 267 3.53 6.09 -3.68
N LEU A 268 2.70 6.88 -4.37
CA LEU A 268 2.76 7.01 -5.83
C LEU A 268 4.06 7.66 -6.30
N ILE A 269 4.62 8.60 -5.53
CA ILE A 269 5.93 9.20 -5.83
C ILE A 269 7.06 8.13 -5.76
N ILE A 270 6.99 7.21 -4.79
CA ILE A 270 7.93 6.08 -4.70
C ILE A 270 7.73 5.12 -5.89
N LYS A 271 6.47 4.85 -6.25
CA LYS A 271 6.12 4.02 -7.41
C LYS A 271 6.58 4.65 -8.74
N GLU A 272 6.57 5.96 -8.87
CA GLU A 272 7.06 6.66 -10.06
C GLU A 272 8.58 6.57 -10.22
N GLU A 273 9.32 6.50 -9.11
CA GLU A 273 10.77 6.36 -9.11
C GLU A 273 11.23 4.91 -9.39
N TRP A 274 10.63 3.92 -8.70
CA TRP A 274 11.12 2.54 -8.70
C TRP A 274 10.11 1.48 -9.17
N GLY A 275 8.92 1.90 -9.60
CA GLY A 275 7.80 0.99 -9.87
C GLY A 275 7.18 0.42 -8.59
N TRP A 276 6.29 -0.57 -8.75
CA TRP A 276 5.58 -1.20 -7.63
C TRP A 276 6.44 -2.14 -6.78
N THR A 277 7.61 -2.56 -7.29
CA THR A 277 8.46 -3.57 -6.65
C THR A 277 8.82 -3.23 -5.19
N PRO A 278 9.30 -2.02 -4.83
CA PRO A 278 9.64 -1.75 -3.44
C PRO A 278 8.42 -1.77 -2.50
N ILE A 279 7.25 -1.34 -2.99
CA ILE A 279 6.01 -1.37 -2.21
C ILE A 279 5.59 -2.81 -1.97
N ARG A 280 5.52 -3.63 -3.03
CA ARG A 280 5.22 -5.07 -2.90
C ARG A 280 6.19 -5.73 -1.94
N ASP A 281 7.48 -5.59 -2.17
CA ASP A 281 8.51 -6.28 -1.38
C ASP A 281 8.46 -5.83 0.10
N ALA A 282 8.14 -4.56 0.39
CA ALA A 282 7.92 -4.08 1.75
C ALA A 282 6.64 -4.66 2.39
N LEU A 283 5.54 -4.77 1.64
CA LEU A 283 4.31 -5.41 2.12
C LEU A 283 4.54 -6.90 2.43
N THR A 284 5.29 -7.61 1.58
CA THR A 284 5.58 -9.04 1.73
C THR A 284 6.23 -9.37 3.08
N VAL A 285 7.10 -8.49 3.60
CA VAL A 285 7.81 -8.71 4.87
C VAL A 285 6.84 -9.06 5.99
N TYR A 286 5.68 -8.40 6.05
CA TYR A 286 4.71 -8.54 7.13
C TYR A 286 4.03 -9.91 7.23
N TYR A 287 4.07 -10.74 6.18
CA TYR A 287 3.54 -12.11 6.25
C TYR A 287 4.51 -13.08 6.93
N ASP A 288 5.80 -12.78 6.87
CA ASP A 288 6.86 -13.64 7.42
C ASP A 288 7.35 -13.16 8.81
N LEU A 289 6.88 -11.99 9.27
CA LEU A 289 7.24 -11.48 10.59
C LEU A 289 6.79 -12.43 11.71
N PRO A 290 7.68 -12.76 12.66
CA PRO A 290 7.27 -13.35 13.92
C PRO A 290 6.25 -12.45 14.62
N ASN A 291 5.25 -13.04 15.29
CA ASN A 291 4.24 -12.26 16.04
C ASN A 291 4.83 -11.25 17.04
N SER A 292 6.04 -11.45 17.53
CA SER A 292 6.73 -10.51 18.43
C SER A 292 7.37 -9.30 17.75
N GLU A 293 7.48 -9.33 16.42
CA GLU A 293 8.09 -8.28 15.59
C GLU A 293 7.05 -7.51 14.78
N VAL A 294 5.78 -7.95 14.80
CA VAL A 294 4.66 -7.22 14.19
C VAL A 294 4.44 -5.91 14.96
N PRO A 295 4.46 -4.74 14.30
CA PRO A 295 4.20 -3.47 14.97
C PRO A 295 2.75 -3.40 15.46
N HIS A 296 2.52 -2.73 16.60
CA HIS A 296 1.20 -2.67 17.24
C HIS A 296 0.77 -1.27 17.66
N THR A 297 1.64 -0.28 17.52
CA THR A 297 1.36 1.12 17.81
C THR A 297 1.67 1.96 16.57
N ASP A 298 0.94 3.06 16.40
CA ASP A 298 1.14 4.01 15.30
C ASP A 298 2.62 4.35 15.07
N LEU A 299 3.36 4.60 16.17
CA LEU A 299 4.79 4.90 16.11
C LEU A 299 5.62 3.74 15.55
N GLU A 300 5.37 2.52 16.03
CA GLU A 300 6.06 1.31 15.55
C GLU A 300 5.72 1.04 14.08
N GLU A 301 4.45 1.22 13.68
CA GLU A 301 3.96 0.99 12.31
C GLU A 301 4.66 1.92 11.32
N PHE A 302 4.70 3.24 11.59
CA PHE A 302 5.40 4.21 10.74
C PHE A 302 6.89 3.88 10.60
N ASN A 303 7.54 3.54 11.71
CA ASN A 303 8.98 3.26 11.72
C ASN A 303 9.30 1.95 10.99
N ALA A 304 8.54 0.88 11.22
CA ALA A 304 8.69 -0.40 10.54
C ALA A 304 8.51 -0.25 9.03
N TRP A 305 7.48 0.48 8.58
CA TRP A 305 7.25 0.72 7.17
C TRP A 305 8.44 1.40 6.49
N VAL A 306 8.98 2.47 7.08
CA VAL A 306 10.12 3.18 6.50
C VAL A 306 11.35 2.28 6.43
N VAL A 307 11.59 1.41 7.42
CA VAL A 307 12.69 0.45 7.39
C VAL A 307 12.52 -0.59 6.29
N HIS A 308 11.33 -1.21 6.18
CA HIS A 308 11.06 -2.22 5.16
C HIS A 308 11.13 -1.64 3.75
N LEU A 309 10.50 -0.48 3.53
CA LEU A 309 10.52 0.18 2.23
C LEU A 309 11.91 0.68 1.84
N SER A 310 12.70 1.21 2.78
CA SER A 310 14.08 1.60 2.53
C SER A 310 14.96 0.40 2.17
N SER A 311 14.74 -0.73 2.85
CA SER A 311 15.44 -1.98 2.55
C SER A 311 15.08 -2.50 1.14
N ALA A 312 13.81 -2.39 0.76
CA ALA A 312 13.31 -2.83 -0.54
C ALA A 312 13.75 -1.92 -1.71
N SER A 313 13.79 -0.60 -1.50
CA SER A 313 14.25 0.36 -2.52
C SER A 313 15.78 0.41 -2.63
N GLY A 314 16.50 0.05 -1.57
CA GLY A 314 17.94 0.22 -1.45
C GLY A 314 18.38 1.66 -1.13
N TYR A 315 17.44 2.53 -0.77
CA TYR A 315 17.68 3.92 -0.38
C TYR A 315 17.17 4.18 1.03
N ASN A 316 17.86 5.03 1.78
CA ASN A 316 17.36 5.57 3.03
C ASN A 316 16.24 6.59 2.73
N LEU A 317 15.00 6.19 3.01
CA LEU A 317 13.81 7.01 2.80
C LEU A 317 13.36 7.77 4.06
N ALA A 318 14.16 7.76 5.14
CA ALA A 318 13.79 8.47 6.37
C ALA A 318 13.59 9.97 6.13
N PRO A 319 14.52 10.72 5.49
CA PRO A 319 14.30 12.14 5.24
C PRO A 319 13.04 12.42 4.41
N TYR A 320 12.76 11.58 3.41
CA TYR A 320 11.56 11.70 2.58
C TYR A 320 10.29 11.58 3.44
N HIS A 321 10.18 10.55 4.27
CA HIS A 321 8.99 10.33 5.11
C HIS A 321 8.87 11.35 6.25
N GLU A 322 9.98 11.82 6.82
CA GLU A 322 9.97 12.91 7.81
C GLU A 322 9.41 14.20 7.21
N ALA A 323 9.72 14.51 5.95
CA ALA A 323 9.11 15.66 5.26
C ALA A 323 7.58 15.54 5.20
N TRP A 324 7.05 14.32 5.12
CA TRP A 324 5.61 14.03 5.20
C TRP A 324 5.06 13.99 6.64
N GLY A 325 5.87 14.27 7.66
CA GLY A 325 5.43 14.32 9.07
C GLY A 325 5.60 13.03 9.86
N PHE A 326 6.25 12.00 9.30
CA PHE A 326 6.38 10.71 9.99
C PHE A 326 7.20 10.85 11.28
N PRO A 327 6.73 10.30 12.42
CA PRO A 327 7.42 10.41 13.71
C PRO A 327 8.56 9.37 13.80
N LEU A 328 9.63 9.54 13.04
CA LEU A 328 10.73 8.58 13.02
C LEU A 328 11.61 8.67 14.27
N THR A 329 12.08 7.50 14.72
CA THR A 329 12.93 7.37 15.91
C THR A 329 14.41 7.33 15.52
N ASN A 330 15.28 7.66 16.47
CA ASN A 330 16.73 7.55 16.28
C ASN A 330 17.18 6.14 15.89
N GLU A 331 16.51 5.09 16.38
CA GLU A 331 16.79 3.70 16.00
C GLU A 331 16.53 3.44 14.50
N THR A 332 15.45 4.01 13.94
CA THR A 332 15.18 3.96 12.50
C THR A 332 16.28 4.67 11.71
N HIS A 333 16.73 5.85 12.13
CA HIS A 333 17.83 6.53 11.45
C HIS A 333 19.13 5.74 11.49
N GLU A 334 19.48 5.17 12.65
CA GLU A 334 20.68 4.36 12.83
C GLU A 334 20.65 3.10 11.96
N SER A 335 19.49 2.43 11.89
CA SER A 335 19.35 1.22 11.08
C SER A 335 19.50 1.48 9.58
N LEU A 336 19.12 2.67 9.10
CA LEU A 336 19.15 3.05 7.68
C LEU A 336 20.43 3.76 7.23
N PHE A 337 21.33 4.11 8.16
CA PHE A 337 22.52 4.92 7.87
C PHE A 337 23.52 4.30 6.88
N HIS A 338 23.40 2.98 6.64
CA HIS A 338 24.21 2.22 5.70
C HIS A 338 23.75 2.36 4.24
N LEU A 339 22.52 2.82 3.99
CA LEU A 339 21.97 3.04 2.65
C LEU A 339 22.25 4.48 2.16
N PRO A 340 22.34 4.75 0.85
CA PRO A 340 22.37 6.12 0.35
C PRO A 340 21.02 6.84 0.57
N VAL A 341 21.02 8.14 0.86
CA VAL A 341 19.78 8.93 0.94
C VAL A 341 19.21 9.18 -0.46
N TRP A 342 17.89 9.11 -0.61
CA TRP A 342 17.22 9.58 -1.83
C TRP A 342 17.15 11.11 -1.83
N VAL A 343 18.04 11.74 -2.60
CA VAL A 343 18.19 13.22 -2.64
C VAL A 343 17.61 13.87 -3.90
N ASP A 344 17.15 13.06 -4.85
CA ASP A 344 16.52 13.52 -6.10
C ASP A 344 14.98 13.43 -6.03
N ASP A 345 14.43 13.30 -4.82
CA ASP A 345 13.00 13.20 -4.59
C ASP A 345 12.26 14.49 -5.02
N PRO A 346 11.05 14.40 -5.59
CA PRO A 346 10.34 15.57 -6.09
C PRO A 346 9.73 16.45 -4.99
N VAL A 347 9.74 16.01 -3.73
CA VAL A 347 9.25 16.78 -2.58
C VAL A 347 10.25 17.87 -2.21
N ARG A 348 11.53 17.53 -2.24
CA ARG A 348 12.66 18.41 -1.95
C ARG A 348 12.71 19.63 -2.87
N GLY A 349 12.80 20.81 -2.25
CA GLY A 349 12.87 22.10 -2.93
C GLY A 349 11.54 22.60 -3.50
N ASN A 350 10.68 21.70 -4.00
CA ASN A 350 9.38 22.08 -4.56
C ASN A 350 8.33 22.31 -3.48
N TYR A 351 8.32 21.48 -2.43
CA TYR A 351 7.29 21.49 -1.39
C TYR A 351 7.87 21.59 0.02
N ALA A 352 9.00 20.95 0.27
CA ALA A 352 9.67 20.98 1.56
C ALA A 352 11.17 21.31 1.43
N VAL A 353 11.71 21.94 2.46
CA VAL A 353 13.13 22.24 2.60
C VAL A 353 13.73 21.18 3.50
N PHE A 354 14.76 20.49 3.01
CA PHE A 354 15.43 19.42 3.72
C PHE A 354 16.70 19.93 4.38
N ASP A 355 16.94 19.41 5.57
CA ASP A 355 18.16 19.68 6.30
C ASP A 355 19.29 18.76 5.82
N PRO A 356 20.52 19.27 5.69
CA PRO A 356 21.66 18.47 5.29
C PRO A 356 22.06 17.50 6.40
N ILE A 357 22.70 16.40 6.01
CA ILE A 357 23.32 15.46 6.95
C ILE A 357 24.80 15.34 6.60
N ILE A 358 25.67 15.78 7.51
CA ILE A 358 27.12 15.67 7.38
C ILE A 358 27.65 14.65 8.38
N ARG A 359 28.56 13.78 7.92
CA ARG A 359 29.16 12.71 8.73
C ARG A 359 30.65 12.57 8.48
N ASN A 360 31.27 11.65 9.24
CA ASN A 360 32.68 11.23 9.08
C ASN A 360 33.69 12.39 9.07
N MET A 361 33.40 13.45 9.82
CA MET A 361 34.30 14.60 9.91
C MET A 361 35.63 14.17 10.53
N SER A 362 36.74 14.52 9.89
CA SER A 362 38.08 14.18 10.37
C SER A 362 39.14 15.16 9.86
N ALA A 363 40.30 15.19 10.51
CA ALA A 363 41.47 15.92 10.06
C ALA A 363 42.58 14.92 9.70
N HIS A 364 43.14 15.03 8.51
CA HIS A 364 44.26 14.22 8.03
C HIS A 364 45.34 15.11 7.42
N TYR A 365 46.51 14.51 7.13
CA TYR A 365 47.66 15.21 6.55
C TYR A 365 48.05 16.46 7.37
N VAL A 366 48.03 16.32 8.70
CA VAL A 366 48.31 17.42 9.63
C VAL A 366 49.80 17.71 9.68
N MET A 367 50.19 18.86 9.14
CA MET A 367 51.55 19.39 9.12
C MET A 367 51.72 20.48 10.19
N SER A 368 52.88 21.14 10.23
CA SER A 368 53.17 22.19 11.21
C SER A 368 52.37 23.46 10.94
N THR A 369 52.02 23.75 9.68
CA THR A 369 51.25 24.96 9.30
C THR A 369 50.03 24.69 8.44
N SER A 370 49.63 23.42 8.28
CA SER A 370 48.44 23.07 7.51
C SER A 370 47.78 21.79 7.99
N ALA A 371 46.50 21.64 7.68
CA ALA A 371 45.76 20.41 7.90
C ALA A 371 44.67 20.29 6.83
N ASN A 372 44.38 19.07 6.40
CA ASN A 372 43.27 18.83 5.48
C ASN A 372 42.08 18.26 6.25
N LEU A 373 40.95 18.95 6.21
CA LEU A 373 39.71 18.51 6.83
C LEU A 373 38.88 17.75 5.82
N PHE A 374 38.31 16.62 6.23
CA PHE A 374 37.46 15.75 5.42
C PHE A 374 36.11 15.60 6.08
N TRP A 375 35.06 15.50 5.28
CA TRP A 375 33.72 15.15 5.72
C TRP A 375 32.94 14.51 4.57
N ASP A 376 31.90 13.77 4.89
CA ASP A 376 30.95 13.26 3.90
C ASP A 376 29.65 14.04 4.02
N VAL A 377 29.18 14.60 2.91
CA VAL A 377 27.80 15.09 2.78
C VAL A 377 26.95 13.88 2.43
N TYR A 378 26.24 13.37 3.42
CA TYR A 378 25.37 12.19 3.28
C TYR A 378 24.00 12.56 2.71
N ASP A 379 23.46 13.70 3.16
CA ASP A 379 22.32 14.39 2.54
C ASP A 379 22.73 15.85 2.29
N ASN A 380 22.51 16.36 1.09
CA ASN A 380 22.84 17.74 0.72
C ASN A 380 21.78 18.78 1.16
N GLY A 381 20.64 18.35 1.71
CA GLY A 381 19.52 19.22 2.06
C GLY A 381 18.93 19.92 0.84
N THR A 382 18.34 21.10 1.04
CA THR A 382 17.80 21.96 -0.02
C THR A 382 18.58 23.28 -0.08
N ASP A 383 19.23 23.56 -1.20
CA ASP A 383 20.02 24.80 -1.43
C ASP A 383 21.02 25.14 -0.32
N THR A 384 21.51 24.11 0.37
CA THR A 384 22.33 24.23 1.57
C THR A 384 23.71 24.81 1.27
N GLN A 385 24.10 25.86 1.99
CA GLN A 385 25.43 26.46 1.94
C GLN A 385 26.33 25.96 3.08
N ILE A 386 27.56 25.56 2.74
CA ILE A 386 28.52 25.01 3.68
C ILE A 386 29.65 26.01 3.98
N THR A 387 29.91 26.25 5.26
CA THR A 387 31.07 27.03 5.73
C THR A 387 31.77 26.26 6.85
N VAL A 388 33.09 26.11 6.73
CA VAL A 388 33.95 25.52 7.78
C VAL A 388 34.42 26.65 8.68
N TYR A 389 34.21 26.53 9.99
CA TYR A 389 34.77 27.45 10.99
C TYR A 389 35.84 26.74 11.80
N TYR A 390 36.94 27.42 12.09
CA TYR A 390 38.05 26.83 12.83
C TYR A 390 38.83 27.85 13.67
N GLY A 391 39.50 27.36 14.72
CA GLY A 391 40.22 28.18 15.68
C GLY A 391 40.98 27.34 16.71
N ASP A 392 41.76 27.99 17.57
CA ASP A 392 42.50 27.34 18.67
C ASP A 392 41.61 26.98 19.88
N SER A 393 40.33 27.35 19.82
CA SER A 393 39.27 26.98 20.76
C SER A 393 38.00 26.64 19.99
N ASP A 394 37.19 25.72 20.52
CA ASP A 394 35.85 25.48 20.00
C ASP A 394 34.90 26.59 20.46
N HIS A 395 34.42 27.39 19.52
CA HIS A 395 33.47 28.48 19.78
C HIS A 395 32.00 28.07 19.60
N GLY A 396 31.73 26.77 19.43
CA GLY A 396 30.38 26.24 19.29
C GLY A 396 29.65 26.80 18.07
N GLU A 397 28.37 27.10 18.24
CA GLU A 397 27.45 27.54 17.17
C GLU A 397 27.42 29.08 16.99
N SER A 398 28.44 29.79 17.50
CA SER A 398 28.53 31.25 17.44
C SER A 398 29.50 31.70 16.35
N GLU A 399 28.99 31.96 15.15
CA GLU A 399 29.77 32.40 13.98
C GLU A 399 30.75 33.55 14.29
N SER A 400 30.29 34.61 14.96
CA SER A 400 31.12 35.79 15.23
C SER A 400 32.26 35.54 16.23
N SER A 401 32.24 34.39 16.91
CA SER A 401 33.24 34.03 17.91
C SER A 401 34.39 33.24 17.30
N TRP A 402 34.22 32.69 16.09
CA TRP A 402 35.27 31.95 15.40
C TRP A 402 36.28 32.91 14.75
N PRO A 403 37.60 32.69 14.93
CA PRO A 403 38.62 33.54 14.35
C PRO A 403 38.80 33.35 12.85
N PHE A 404 38.48 32.16 12.32
CA PHE A 404 38.64 31.82 10.91
C PHE A 404 37.43 31.06 10.36
N SER A 405 37.17 31.25 9.06
CA SER A 405 36.11 30.55 8.34
C SER A 405 36.41 30.41 6.85
N GLU A 406 36.04 29.28 6.25
CA GLU A 406 36.19 29.00 4.82
C GLU A 406 34.86 28.56 4.21
N TYR A 407 34.37 29.34 3.24
CA TYR A 407 33.14 29.02 2.51
C TYR A 407 33.39 27.94 1.44
N GLN A 408 32.63 26.85 1.51
CA GLN A 408 32.79 25.68 0.63
C GLN A 408 31.78 25.66 -0.54
N GLY A 409 30.79 26.56 -0.56
CA GLY A 409 29.73 26.57 -1.57
C GLY A 409 28.52 25.71 -1.20
N THR A 410 27.70 25.41 -2.21
CA THR A 410 26.50 24.61 -2.06
C THR A 410 26.85 23.15 -1.80
N ALA A 411 26.20 22.52 -0.83
CA ALA A 411 26.38 21.11 -0.48
C ALA A 411 26.09 20.20 -1.69
N GLN A 412 26.91 19.17 -1.86
CA GLN A 412 26.75 18.13 -2.88
C GLN A 412 27.04 16.79 -2.21
N VAL A 413 26.23 15.77 -2.47
CA VAL A 413 26.41 14.43 -1.87
C VAL A 413 27.79 13.87 -2.25
N GLY A 414 28.47 13.28 -1.26
CA GLY A 414 29.77 12.65 -1.42
C GLY A 414 30.83 13.19 -0.47
N SER A 415 32.05 12.69 -0.64
CA SER A 415 33.20 13.11 0.17
C SER A 415 33.68 14.49 -0.26
N SER A 416 33.88 15.34 0.74
CA SER A 416 34.37 16.70 0.59
C SER A 416 35.60 16.92 1.47
N SER A 417 36.45 17.86 1.06
CA SER A 417 37.64 18.21 1.85
C SER A 417 38.05 19.66 1.65
N THR A 418 38.69 20.24 2.66
CA THR A 418 39.26 21.59 2.57
C THR A 418 40.64 21.64 3.21
N LEU A 419 41.61 22.23 2.50
CA LEU A 419 42.95 22.45 3.00
C LEU A 419 42.96 23.76 3.80
N LEU A 420 43.27 23.66 5.09
CA LEU A 420 43.54 24.81 5.95
C LEU A 420 45.04 25.07 5.94
N GLU A 421 45.44 26.30 5.60
CA GLU A 421 46.82 26.77 5.58
C GLU A 421 47.06 27.84 6.66
N ASP A 422 48.30 28.31 6.78
CA ASP A 422 48.71 29.36 7.73
C ASP A 422 48.39 29.06 9.21
N LEU A 423 48.34 27.77 9.57
CA LEU A 423 48.18 27.33 10.95
C LEU A 423 49.48 27.54 11.76
N SER A 424 49.34 27.70 13.07
CA SER A 424 50.47 27.79 13.99
C SER A 424 51.00 26.38 14.33
N PRO A 425 52.34 26.15 14.35
CA PRO A 425 52.92 24.88 14.80
C PRO A 425 52.59 24.54 16.25
N SER A 426 52.62 23.25 16.57
CA SER A 426 52.37 22.70 17.92
C SER A 426 51.10 23.25 18.59
N THR A 427 50.07 23.59 17.81
CA THR A 427 48.83 24.23 18.26
C THR A 427 47.64 23.30 18.04
N THR A 428 46.77 23.19 19.03
CA THR A 428 45.53 22.42 18.91
C THR A 428 44.44 23.29 18.31
N TYR A 429 43.84 22.81 17.23
CA TYR A 429 42.75 23.45 16.53
C TYR A 429 41.47 22.64 16.66
N HIS A 430 40.36 23.36 16.62
CA HIS A 430 39.00 22.83 16.54
C HIS A 430 38.35 23.34 15.26
N ALA A 431 37.48 22.53 14.66
CA ALA A 431 36.63 22.99 13.57
C ALA A 431 35.20 22.45 13.68
N ARG A 432 34.27 23.23 13.15
CA ARG A 432 32.87 22.85 12.94
C ARG A 432 32.46 23.21 11.52
N ILE A 433 31.50 22.45 10.98
CA ILE A 433 30.87 22.81 9.71
C ILE A 433 29.52 23.42 10.02
N LYS A 434 29.28 24.65 9.55
CA LYS A 434 27.96 25.26 9.51
C LYS A 434 27.34 24.96 8.15
N ALA A 435 26.14 24.39 8.16
CA ALA A 435 25.31 24.26 6.99
C ALA A 435 24.08 25.16 7.13
N SER A 436 23.79 25.96 6.11
CA SER A 436 22.69 26.94 6.14
C SER A 436 21.75 26.76 4.96
N ASN A 437 20.47 26.61 5.22
CA ASN A 437 19.39 26.58 4.23
C ASN A 437 18.26 27.52 4.69
N SER A 438 17.08 27.44 4.09
CA SER A 438 15.90 28.22 4.50
C SER A 438 15.25 27.76 5.81
N ASN A 439 15.52 26.53 6.29
CA ASN A 439 15.08 26.09 7.63
C ASN A 439 15.93 26.72 8.73
N GLY A 440 17.19 27.04 8.45
CA GLY A 440 18.07 27.72 9.39
C GLY A 440 19.52 27.29 9.25
N GLN A 441 20.18 27.13 10.40
CA GLN A 441 21.60 26.79 10.49
C GLN A 441 21.76 25.54 11.33
N ILE A 442 22.52 24.58 10.83
CA ILE A 442 22.90 23.35 11.53
C ILE A 442 24.42 23.29 11.61
N TRP A 443 24.92 22.94 12.78
CA TRP A 443 26.36 22.84 13.06
C TRP A 443 26.77 21.40 13.30
N PHE A 444 27.80 20.95 12.59
CA PHE A 444 28.36 19.61 12.69
C PHE A 444 29.76 19.66 13.32
N GLY A 445 30.10 18.62 14.09
CA GLY A 445 31.36 18.49 14.82
C GLY A 445 31.18 18.69 16.34
N PRO A 446 32.24 19.07 17.06
CA PRO A 446 33.52 19.56 16.57
C PRO A 446 34.45 18.41 16.14
N ILE A 447 35.40 18.72 15.26
CA ILE A 447 36.63 17.94 15.10
C ILE A 447 37.81 18.67 15.72
N THR A 448 38.80 17.93 16.21
CA THR A 448 39.96 18.49 16.91
C THR A 448 41.25 17.83 16.39
N TRP A 449 42.30 18.61 16.17
CA TRP A 449 43.62 18.11 15.78
C TRP A 449 44.73 19.01 16.32
N THR A 450 45.97 18.52 16.37
CA THR A 450 47.14 19.30 16.78
C THR A 450 48.16 19.32 15.65
N THR A 451 48.57 20.51 15.23
CA THR A 451 49.64 20.69 14.21
C THR A 451 50.97 20.13 14.72
N SER A 452 51.80 19.63 13.80
CA SER A 452 53.10 19.07 14.16
C SER A 452 54.10 20.16 14.57
N ASP A 453 55.21 19.72 15.16
CA ASP A 453 56.33 20.60 15.49
C ASP A 453 56.94 21.24 14.23
N PRO A 454 57.55 22.44 14.34
CA PRO A 454 58.05 23.24 13.20
C PRO A 454 58.98 22.53 12.22
#